data_AF-A0A2D5ZDM2-F1
#
_entry.id   AF-A0A2D5ZDM2-F1
#
_cell.length_a   1.000
_cell.length_b   1.000
_cell.length_c   1.000
_cell.angle_alpha   90.00
_cell.angle_beta   90.00
_cell.angle_gamma   90.00
#
_symmetry.space_group_name_H-M   'P 1'
#
loop_
_entity.id
_entity.type
_entity.pdbx_description
1 polymer ?
#
loop_
_entity_poly.entity_id
_entity_poly.type
_entity_poly.pdbx_seq_one_letter_code
_entity_poly.pdbx_strand_id
1 'polypeptide(L)'
;MTGFDATPRIHPEYGAWGTTPSMKEVDLPLESRCLALEGNGLTLLWFAHDLTGLSCAATLQLREHVASAVGLPVDHVVWSTSQTHASGSYAGFAAQGGGSSIMDDLFTGTLAGRSSFAW
;
A
#
# COMPACT_ATOMS: atom_id res chain seq x y z
N MET A 1 -17.78 -1.41 0.15
CA MET A 1 -16.41 -1.80 0.54
C MET A 1 -15.80 -2.54 -0.64
N THR A 2 -14.59 -2.16 -1.04
CA THR A 2 -13.91 -2.75 -2.21
C THR A 2 -12.56 -3.29 -1.76
N GLY A 3 -12.23 -4.51 -2.17
CA GLY A 3 -10.95 -5.17 -1.92
C GLY A 3 -10.09 -5.24 -3.19
N PHE A 4 -8.78 -5.21 -3.02
CA PHE A 4 -7.79 -5.42 -4.08
C PHE A 4 -6.59 -6.19 -3.54
N ASP A 5 -6.00 -7.03 -4.39
CA ASP A 5 -4.78 -7.76 -4.06
C ASP A 5 -3.63 -6.78 -3.89
N ALA A 6 -2.98 -6.87 -2.74
CA ALA A 6 -1.82 -6.07 -2.38
C ALA A 6 -0.64 -6.95 -1.96
N THR A 7 -0.64 -8.22 -2.35
CA THR A 7 0.43 -9.17 -2.09
C THR A 7 1.72 -8.65 -2.75
N PRO A 8 2.73 -8.25 -1.97
CA PRO A 8 3.98 -7.74 -2.52
C PRO A 8 4.75 -8.90 -3.17
N ARG A 9 5.53 -8.60 -4.20
CA ARG A 9 6.48 -9.58 -4.75
C ARG A 9 7.56 -9.86 -3.70
N ILE A 10 7.81 -11.15 -3.44
CA ILE A 10 8.85 -11.60 -2.52
C ILE A 10 10.02 -12.15 -3.33
N HIS A 11 11.25 -11.78 -2.97
CA HIS A 11 12.43 -12.26 -3.67
C HIS A 11 12.64 -13.76 -3.40
N PRO A 12 12.77 -14.62 -4.43
CA PRO A 12 12.85 -16.07 -4.23
C PRO A 12 14.14 -16.52 -3.52
N GLU A 13 15.25 -15.80 -3.71
CA GLU A 13 16.52 -16.09 -3.02
C GLU A 13 16.60 -15.47 -1.62
N TYR A 14 16.31 -14.17 -1.50
CA TYR A 14 16.55 -13.37 -0.29
C TYR A 14 15.32 -13.18 0.62
N GLY A 15 14.13 -13.59 0.18
CA GLY A 15 12.89 -13.50 0.93
C GLY A 15 12.35 -12.07 1.10
N ALA A 16 11.39 -11.91 2.01
CA ALA A 16 10.78 -10.64 2.37
C ALA A 16 11.74 -9.84 3.26
N TRP A 17 12.27 -8.75 2.71
CA TRP A 17 13.10 -7.82 3.47
C TRP A 17 12.24 -6.87 4.30
N GLY A 18 12.56 -6.77 5.59
CA GLY A 18 12.04 -5.76 6.52
C GLY A 18 11.10 -6.26 7.62
N THR A 19 10.46 -7.42 7.47
CA THR A 19 9.42 -7.94 8.40
C THR A 19 9.76 -9.34 8.91
N THR A 20 9.87 -10.32 8.00
CA THR A 20 10.33 -11.69 8.28
C THR A 20 11.41 -12.09 7.27
N PRO A 21 12.69 -11.81 7.61
CA PRO A 21 13.81 -12.22 6.79
C PRO A 21 13.75 -13.72 6.58
N SER A 22 13.93 -14.19 5.33
CA SER A 22 13.79 -15.58 4.84
C SER A 22 12.38 -16.06 4.42
N MET A 23 11.30 -15.32 4.68
CA MET A 23 9.99 -15.68 4.12
C MET A 23 10.03 -15.52 2.59
N LYS A 24 9.74 -16.57 1.83
CA LYS A 24 9.84 -16.58 0.35
C LYS A 24 8.50 -16.64 -0.37
N GLU A 25 7.45 -16.94 0.38
CA GLU A 25 6.09 -17.11 -0.11
C GLU A 25 5.10 -16.66 0.96
N VAL A 26 3.87 -16.36 0.54
CA VAL A 26 2.74 -16.12 1.43
C VAL A 26 1.69 -17.17 1.13
N ASP A 27 1.17 -17.82 2.17
CA ASP A 27 0.20 -18.90 2.03
C ASP A 27 -1.17 -18.42 1.51
N LEU A 28 -1.52 -17.16 1.80
CA LEU A 28 -2.78 -16.53 1.44
C LEU A 28 -2.55 -15.14 0.82
N PRO A 29 -3.42 -14.69 -0.10
CA PRO A 29 -3.35 -13.32 -0.62
C PRO A 29 -3.45 -12.30 0.52
N LEU A 30 -2.66 -11.23 0.42
CA LEU A 30 -2.73 -10.08 1.32
C LEU A 30 -3.65 -9.04 0.69
N GLU A 31 -4.73 -8.69 1.38
CA GLU A 31 -5.74 -7.81 0.83
C GLU A 31 -5.56 -6.37 1.32
N SER A 32 -5.83 -5.44 0.42
CA SER A 32 -6.11 -4.05 0.76
C SER A 32 -7.58 -3.77 0.54
N ARG A 33 -8.20 -3.10 1.50
CA ARG A 33 -9.63 -2.87 1.55
C ARG A 33 -9.90 -1.40 1.76
N CYS A 34 -10.84 -0.84 0.99
CA CYS A 34 -11.29 0.53 1.11
C CYS A 34 -12.78 0.58 1.48
N LEU A 35 -13.09 1.36 2.52
CA LEU A 35 -14.43 1.73 2.93
C LEU A 35 -14.61 3.23 2.80
N ALA A 36 -15.56 3.64 1.95
CA ALA A 36 -16.03 5.02 1.91
C ALA A 36 -17.24 5.16 2.84
N LEU A 37 -17.20 6.16 3.72
CA LEU A 37 -18.29 6.52 4.62
C LEU A 37 -18.73 7.95 4.30
N GLU A 38 -20.03 8.12 4.11
CA GLU A 38 -20.64 9.43 3.88
C GLU A 38 -21.63 9.75 4.99
N GLY A 39 -21.57 10.98 5.51
CA GLY A 39 -22.50 11.44 6.54
C GLY A 39 -22.29 12.91 6.87
N ASN A 40 -23.37 13.64 7.10
CA ASN A 40 -23.34 15.08 7.44
C ASN A 40 -22.55 15.94 6.43
N GLY A 41 -22.59 15.59 5.14
CA GLY A 41 -21.84 16.29 4.09
C GLY A 41 -20.33 16.03 4.10
N LEU A 42 -19.85 15.08 4.92
CA LEU A 42 -18.47 14.65 4.97
C LEU A 42 -18.32 13.29 4.31
N THR A 43 -17.22 13.13 3.58
CA THR A 43 -16.76 11.85 3.02
C THR A 43 -15.48 11.45 3.74
N LEU A 44 -15.43 10.23 4.28
CA LEU A 44 -14.23 9.61 4.86
C LEU A 44 -13.86 8.38 4.03
N LEU A 45 -12.59 8.24 3.68
CA LEU A 45 -12.03 7.03 3.09
C LEU A 45 -11.16 6.32 4.13
N TRP A 46 -11.47 5.06 4.43
CA TRP A 46 -10.66 4.23 5.30
C TRP A 46 -10.05 3.07 4.52
N PHE A 47 -8.72 3.06 4.46
CA PHE A 47 -7.93 1.97 3.92
C PHE A 47 -7.40 1.05 5.03
N ALA A 48 -7.62 -0.24 4.86
CA ALA A 48 -7.12 -1.30 5.73
C ALA A 48 -6.32 -2.31 4.92
N HIS A 49 -5.08 -2.60 5.35
CA HIS A 49 -4.13 -3.41 4.60
C HIS A 49 -3.61 -4.57 5.43
N ASP A 50 -3.53 -5.76 4.84
CA ASP A 50 -2.87 -6.92 5.44
C ASP A 50 -1.35 -6.87 5.27
N LEU A 51 -0.74 -5.79 5.75
CA LEU A 51 0.70 -5.51 5.61
C LEU A 51 1.30 -5.06 6.95
N THR A 52 2.62 -5.01 7.01
CA THR A 52 3.33 -4.30 8.07
C THR A 52 3.06 -2.80 8.01
N GLY A 53 3.16 -2.13 9.16
CA GLY A 53 3.11 -0.68 9.25
C GLY A 53 4.28 0.01 8.53
N LEU A 54 4.05 1.26 8.15
CA LEU A 54 5.05 2.16 7.56
C LEU A 54 5.44 3.27 8.54
N SER A 55 6.48 4.03 8.19
CA SER A 55 6.77 5.27 8.90
C SER A 55 5.61 6.26 8.82
N CYS A 56 5.49 7.14 9.81
CA CYS A 56 4.47 8.18 9.80
C CYS A 56 4.57 9.06 8.54
N ALA A 57 5.81 9.36 8.10
CA ALA A 57 6.06 10.14 6.90
C ALA A 57 5.62 9.40 5.62
N ALA A 58 5.96 8.11 5.49
CA ALA A 58 5.53 7.29 4.34
C ALA A 58 4.01 7.11 4.31
N THR A 59 3.39 6.88 5.47
CA THR A 59 1.94 6.79 5.60
C THR A 59 1.26 8.10 5.20
N LEU A 60 1.83 9.25 5.59
CA LEU A 60 1.32 10.56 5.19
C LEU A 60 1.40 10.76 3.68
N GLN A 61 2.52 10.39 3.03
CA GLN A 61 2.66 10.49 1.58
C GLN A 61 1.60 9.67 0.83
N LEU A 62 1.29 8.46 1.29
CA LEU A 62 0.23 7.63 0.70
C LEU A 62 -1.15 8.28 0.87
N ARG A 63 -1.45 8.81 2.06
CA ARG A 63 -2.70 9.53 2.33
C ARG A 63 -2.84 10.76 1.44
N GLU A 64 -1.78 11.55 1.29
CA GLU A 64 -1.75 12.73 0.42
C GLU A 64 -1.97 12.37 -1.05
N HIS A 65 -1.35 11.28 -1.52
CA HIS A 65 -1.53 10.82 -2.90
C HIS A 65 -2.98 10.45 -3.19
N VAL A 66 -3.61 9.67 -2.31
CA VAL A 66 -5.03 9.31 -2.44
C VAL A 66 -5.92 10.54 -2.34
N ALA A 67 -5.71 11.37 -1.31
CA ALA A 67 -6.49 12.59 -1.07
C ALA A 67 -6.48 13.51 -2.30
N SER A 68 -5.30 13.72 -2.89
CA SER A 68 -5.12 14.49 -4.12
C SER A 68 -5.87 13.87 -5.31
N ALA A 69 -5.75 12.55 -5.50
CA ALA A 69 -6.39 11.83 -6.60
C ALA A 69 -7.93 11.89 -6.57
N VAL A 70 -8.53 11.94 -5.37
CA VAL A 70 -10.00 11.96 -5.21
C VAL A 70 -10.57 13.33 -4.83
N GLY A 71 -9.72 14.36 -4.68
CA GLY A 71 -10.15 15.71 -4.31
C GLY A 71 -10.68 15.84 -2.87
N LEU A 72 -10.13 15.08 -1.92
CA LEU A 72 -10.51 15.15 -0.50
C LEU A 72 -9.39 15.80 0.34
N PRO A 73 -9.71 16.37 1.52
CA PRO A 73 -8.70 16.72 2.51
C PRO A 73 -7.95 15.47 3.00
N VAL A 74 -6.64 15.58 3.28
CA VAL A 74 -5.83 14.45 3.78
C VAL A 74 -6.37 13.86 5.09
N ASP A 75 -6.97 14.70 5.94
CA ASP A 75 -7.58 14.30 7.21
C ASP A 75 -8.82 13.41 7.03
N HIS A 76 -9.38 13.36 5.82
CA HIS A 76 -10.48 12.49 5.47
C HIS A 76 -10.02 11.10 4.99
N VAL A 77 -8.71 10.87 4.88
CA VAL A 77 -8.14 9.58 4.50
C VAL A 77 -7.50 8.94 5.71
N VAL A 78 -8.06 7.82 6.16
CA VAL A 78 -7.52 6.97 7.24
C VAL A 78 -6.73 5.83 6.62
N TRP A 79 -5.55 5.57 7.18
CA TRP A 79 -4.67 4.50 6.75
C TRP A 79 -4.40 3.56 7.91
N SER A 80 -4.63 2.27 7.72
CA SER A 80 -4.45 1.26 8.76
C SER A 80 -3.86 -0.01 8.20
N THR A 81 -3.01 -0.64 9.00
CA THR A 81 -2.35 -1.90 8.66
C THR A 81 -2.65 -2.93 9.75
N SER A 82 -2.81 -4.19 9.39
CA SER A 82 -2.96 -5.28 10.37
C SER A 82 -1.69 -5.55 11.17
N GLN A 83 -0.55 -4.98 10.75
CA GLN A 83 0.77 -5.20 11.34
C GLN A 83 1.18 -6.67 11.29
N THR A 84 0.76 -7.38 10.24
CA THR A 84 1.17 -8.76 10.01
C THR A 84 2.69 -8.83 9.78
N HIS A 85 3.33 -9.77 10.47
CA HIS A 85 4.75 -10.05 10.29
C HIS A 85 4.98 -11.08 9.17
N ALA A 86 3.93 -11.76 8.71
CA ALA A 86 3.95 -12.70 7.59
C ALA A 86 3.61 -11.99 6.26
N SER A 87 4.32 -10.90 5.96
CA SER A 87 4.14 -10.12 4.73
C SER A 87 5.46 -9.55 4.23
N GLY A 88 5.55 -9.16 2.96
CA GLY A 88 6.58 -8.22 2.52
C GLY A 88 6.24 -6.79 2.97
N SER A 89 7.22 -5.88 2.85
CA SER A 89 6.98 -4.44 3.04
C SER A 89 6.16 -3.86 1.88
N TYR A 90 5.63 -2.64 2.06
CA TYR A 90 5.04 -1.92 0.94
C TYR A 90 6.08 -1.66 -0.14
N ALA A 91 5.66 -1.81 -1.40
CA ALA A 91 6.47 -1.47 -2.56
C ALA A 91 6.99 -0.03 -2.50
N GLY A 92 8.31 0.16 -2.68
CA GLY A 92 8.95 1.48 -2.67
C GLY A 92 9.19 2.08 -1.28
N PHE A 93 8.80 1.39 -0.19
CA PHE A 93 9.03 1.86 1.17
C PHE A 93 9.92 0.88 1.95
N ALA A 94 10.92 1.41 2.65
CA ALA A 94 11.68 0.63 3.62
C ALA A 94 10.79 0.29 4.83
N ALA A 95 10.89 -0.94 5.35
CA ALA A 95 10.26 -1.27 6.63
C ALA A 95 10.79 -0.36 7.74
N GLN A 96 9.93 -0.05 8.72
CA GLN A 96 10.39 0.45 10.02
C GLN A 96 11.23 -0.64 10.70
N GLY A 97 12.54 -0.64 10.46
CA GLY A 97 13.45 -1.70 10.92
C GLY A 97 14.65 -1.97 10.01
N GLY A 98 14.75 -1.36 8.82
CA GLY A 98 15.98 -1.38 8.02
C GLY A 98 16.09 -2.50 6.97
N GLY A 99 15.01 -2.76 6.23
CA GLY A 99 15.07 -3.61 5.03
C GLY A 99 13.99 -3.23 4.01
N SER A 100 14.37 -3.08 2.75
CA SER A 100 13.49 -2.69 1.62
C SER A 100 12.96 -3.93 0.90
N SER A 101 11.66 -4.04 0.64
CA SER A 101 11.17 -5.04 -0.33
C SER A 101 11.57 -4.61 -1.74
N ILE A 102 12.33 -5.45 -2.46
CA ILE A 102 12.73 -5.22 -3.86
C ILE A 102 11.49 -5.15 -4.74
N MET A 103 11.34 -4.06 -5.49
CA MET A 103 10.45 -3.96 -6.64
C MET A 103 11.23 -3.35 -7.80
N ASP A 104 11.51 -4.17 -8.82
CA ASP A 104 11.67 -3.67 -10.18
C ASP A 104 10.26 -3.35 -10.73
N ASP A 105 10.08 -2.10 -11.17
CA ASP A 105 9.06 -1.63 -12.13
C ASP A 105 7.57 -1.89 -11.85
N LEU A 106 7.03 -1.28 -10.78
CA LEU A 106 5.57 -1.02 -10.71
C LEU A 106 5.18 0.46 -10.54
N PHE A 107 6.14 1.37 -10.29
CA PHE A 107 5.85 2.81 -10.19
C PHE A 107 6.78 3.74 -10.99
N THR A 108 7.87 3.23 -11.60
CA THR A 108 8.81 4.05 -12.39
C THR A 108 8.70 3.88 -13.90
N GLY A 109 7.97 2.88 -14.40
CA GLY A 109 7.97 2.52 -15.83
C GLY A 109 6.71 2.82 -16.66
N THR A 110 5.55 3.11 -16.07
CA THR A 110 4.26 3.05 -16.83
C THR A 110 3.32 4.24 -16.63
N LEU A 111 3.85 5.46 -16.44
CA LEU A 111 3.06 6.69 -16.64
C LEU A 111 3.72 7.72 -17.56
N ALA A 112 4.89 7.43 -18.13
CA ALA A 112 5.56 8.29 -19.11
C ALA A 112 5.20 7.98 -20.58
N GLY A 113 4.28 7.05 -20.84
CA GLY A 113 4.00 6.65 -22.22
C GLY A 113 2.72 5.84 -22.37
N ARG A 114 1.57 6.52 -22.32
CA ARG A 114 0.36 6.24 -23.12
C ARG A 114 -0.71 7.27 -22.76
N SER A 115 -0.69 8.36 -23.52
CA SER A 115 -1.90 9.09 -23.84
C SER A 115 -2.95 8.14 -24.42
N SER A 116 -4.21 8.46 -24.16
CA SER A 116 -5.46 7.80 -24.60
C SER A 116 -5.99 6.70 -23.69
N PHE A 117 -7.04 7.02 -22.93
CA PHE A 117 -8.33 6.34 -23.05
C PHE A 117 -9.45 7.36 -22.86
N ALA A 118 -10.31 7.42 -23.87
CA ALA A 118 -11.59 8.11 -23.86
C ALA A 118 -12.57 7.32 -22.98
N TRP A 119 -13.30 8.03 -22.12
CA TRP A 119 -14.77 8.12 -22.06
C TRP A 119 -15.14 9.47 -21.47
#